data_AF-A0A355B6D8-F1
#
_entry.id   AF-A0A355B6D8-F1
#
_cell.length_a   1.000
_cell.length_b   1.000
_cell.length_c   1.000
_cell.angle_alpha   90.00
_cell.angle_beta   90.00
_cell.angle_gamma   90.00
#
_symmetry.space_group_name_H-M   'P 1'
#
loop_
_entity.id
_entity.type
_entity.pdbx_description
1 polymer ?
#
loop_
_entity_poly.entity_id
_entity_poly.type
_entity_poly.pdbx_seq_one_letter_code
_entity_poly.pdbx_strand_id
1 'polypeptide(L)'
;MRKLSGDVSEILGQQKGLGERMETLEERIAAFETKKPAGGGGDPAPVGVLYDYRILEHVRQYNIKDTGGHEAEMSSVRRCLALRDLPEIRTRYHTGTGNRKVQYSYRVVPEGPAGESEWVPVEFRTNKGAGADFSAILSLPQPILIGESFELRHEIEMVDSFSSHNEWVSMVVEYPTEKLNLNVFLPPSRTIQGARREISEGASQSFDKRRLVPQKVPGEDRIAMRWEEINPITGRTYTIYWDW
;
A
#
# COMPACT_ATOMS: atom_id res chain seq x y z
N MET A 1 15.12 23.26 -26.02
CA MET A 1 16.02 22.08 -25.90
C MET A 1 16.02 21.38 -24.53
N ARG A 2 15.37 21.90 -23.46
CA ARG A 2 15.37 21.26 -22.12
C ARG A 2 14.31 20.16 -21.87
N LYS A 3 13.28 20.03 -22.72
CA LYS A 3 12.23 19.00 -22.55
C LYS A 3 12.71 17.59 -22.92
N LEU A 4 13.47 17.47 -24.02
CA LEU A 4 14.00 16.19 -24.50
C LEU A 4 14.92 15.48 -23.49
N SER A 5 15.67 16.21 -22.65
CA SER A 5 16.55 15.56 -21.66
C SER A 5 15.79 15.02 -20.43
N GLY A 6 14.64 15.61 -20.11
CA GLY A 6 13.76 15.12 -19.04
C GLY A 6 13.06 13.82 -19.46
N ASP A 7 12.46 13.84 -20.65
CA ASP A 7 11.78 12.67 -21.22
C ASP A 7 12.74 11.49 -21.41
N VAL A 8 13.98 11.76 -21.85
CA VAL A 8 15.03 10.73 -21.98
C VAL A 8 15.47 10.20 -20.62
N SER A 9 15.55 11.04 -19.58
CA SER A 9 15.93 10.58 -18.23
C SER A 9 14.85 9.73 -17.57
N GLU A 10 13.57 10.06 -17.81
CA GLU A 10 12.42 9.28 -17.35
C GLU A 10 12.34 7.92 -18.07
N ILE A 11 12.54 7.91 -19.39
CA ILE A 11 12.64 6.67 -20.18
C ILE A 11 13.83 5.82 -19.72
N LEU A 12 14.99 6.43 -19.44
CA LEU A 12 16.17 5.72 -18.92
C LEU A 12 15.93 5.20 -17.50
N GLY A 13 15.19 5.91 -16.65
CA GLY A 13 14.78 5.44 -15.32
C GLY A 13 13.82 4.26 -15.38
N GLN A 14 12.84 4.31 -16.28
CA GLN A 14 11.93 3.20 -16.55
C GLN A 14 12.66 2.01 -17.17
N GLN A 15 13.60 2.24 -18.10
CA GLN A 15 14.44 1.19 -18.66
C GLN A 15 15.38 0.57 -17.63
N LYS A 16 15.91 1.35 -16.69
CA LYS A 16 16.71 0.82 -15.58
C LYS A 16 15.86 -0.02 -14.64
N GLY A 17 14.67 0.45 -14.27
CA GLY A 17 13.73 -0.31 -13.44
C GLY A 17 13.20 -1.58 -14.12
N LEU A 18 13.04 -1.57 -15.45
CA LEU A 18 12.74 -2.76 -16.26
C LEU A 18 13.97 -3.67 -16.36
N GLY A 19 15.17 -3.11 -16.50
CA GLY A 19 16.45 -3.83 -16.53
C GLY A 19 16.73 -4.59 -15.24
N GLU A 20 16.55 -3.95 -14.08
CA GLU A 20 16.71 -4.61 -12.77
C GLU A 20 15.67 -5.73 -12.58
N ARG A 21 14.44 -5.55 -13.10
CA ARG A 21 13.41 -6.61 -13.10
C ARG A 21 13.75 -7.74 -14.07
N MET A 22 14.34 -7.43 -15.22
CA MET A 22 14.81 -8.42 -16.19
C MET A 22 16.00 -9.21 -15.67
N GLU A 23 16.98 -8.54 -15.04
CA GLU A 23 18.13 -9.19 -14.40
C GLU A 23 17.68 -10.12 -13.28
N THR A 24 16.73 -9.68 -12.45
CA THR A 24 16.11 -10.55 -11.43
C THR A 24 15.34 -11.73 -12.06
N LEU A 25 14.74 -11.55 -13.24
CA LEU A 25 14.06 -12.62 -13.98
C LEU A 25 15.08 -13.58 -14.62
N GLU A 26 16.18 -13.09 -15.16
CA GLU A 26 17.26 -13.86 -15.77
C GLU A 26 18.01 -14.67 -14.73
N GLU A 27 18.35 -14.10 -13.57
CA GLU A 27 18.91 -14.84 -12.42
C GLU A 27 17.97 -15.97 -11.98
N ARG A 28 16.65 -15.74 -12.02
CA ARG A 28 15.63 -16.74 -11.69
C ARG A 28 15.49 -17.81 -12.78
N ILE A 29 15.64 -17.46 -14.06
CA ILE A 29 15.63 -18.40 -15.19
C ILE A 29 16.91 -19.24 -15.17
N ALA A 30 18.07 -18.64 -14.93
CA ALA A 30 19.36 -19.34 -14.81
C ALA A 30 19.36 -20.32 -13.62
N ALA A 31 18.75 -19.94 -12.49
CA ALA A 31 18.52 -20.84 -11.36
C ALA A 31 17.53 -21.98 -11.68
N PHE A 32 16.66 -21.80 -12.69
CA PHE A 32 15.75 -22.82 -13.22
C PHE A 32 16.47 -23.80 -14.16
N GLU A 33 17.33 -23.30 -15.04
CA GLU A 33 18.06 -24.12 -16.01
C GLU A 33 19.15 -24.99 -15.35
N THR A 34 19.80 -24.48 -14.30
CA THR A 34 20.76 -25.25 -13.48
C THR A 34 20.10 -26.30 -12.58
N LYS A 35 18.77 -26.28 -12.44
CA LYS A 35 17.97 -27.26 -11.69
C LYS A 35 17.11 -28.15 -12.58
N LYS A 36 17.56 -28.50 -13.79
CA LYS A 36 17.05 -29.70 -14.47
C LYS A 36 17.47 -30.93 -13.64
N PRO A 37 16.55 -31.72 -13.08
CA PRO A 37 16.93 -32.85 -12.25
C PRO A 37 17.54 -33.94 -13.14
N ALA A 38 18.78 -34.33 -12.84
CA ALA A 38 19.20 -35.70 -13.07
C ALA A 38 18.26 -36.59 -12.23
N GLY A 39 17.64 -37.58 -12.88
CA GLY A 39 16.48 -38.30 -12.37
C GLY A 39 16.57 -38.76 -10.91
N GLY A 40 15.44 -38.69 -10.21
CA GLY A 40 15.27 -39.25 -8.88
C GLY A 40 13.92 -38.82 -8.31
N GLY A 41 13.01 -39.79 -8.15
CA GLY A 41 11.65 -39.58 -7.64
C GLY A 41 11.64 -39.05 -6.21
N GLY A 42 11.38 -37.76 -6.09
CA GLY A 42 10.88 -37.10 -4.90
C GLY A 42 9.96 -35.98 -5.38
N ASP A 43 8.76 -35.90 -4.84
CA ASP A 43 7.79 -34.88 -5.24
C ASP A 43 8.47 -33.50 -5.30
N PRO A 44 8.38 -32.78 -6.42
CA PRO A 44 9.00 -31.48 -6.54
C PRO A 44 8.38 -30.57 -5.47
N ALA A 45 9.21 -30.01 -4.60
CA ALA A 45 8.78 -28.98 -3.65
C ALA A 45 7.98 -27.92 -4.44
N PRO A 46 6.77 -27.52 -4.00
CA PRO A 46 5.89 -26.70 -4.80
C PRO A 46 6.60 -25.41 -5.22
N VAL A 47 6.73 -25.23 -6.53
CA VAL A 47 7.24 -24.00 -7.14
C VAL A 47 6.35 -22.87 -6.64
N GLY A 48 6.90 -21.93 -5.89
CA GLY A 48 6.16 -20.79 -5.36
C GLY A 48 5.64 -19.91 -6.50
N VAL A 49 4.39 -20.11 -6.90
CA VAL A 49 3.70 -19.28 -7.89
C VAL A 49 3.44 -17.92 -7.23
N LEU A 50 4.05 -16.87 -7.78
CA LEU A 50 3.74 -15.49 -7.37
C LEU A 50 2.43 -15.08 -8.01
N TYR A 51 1.65 -14.34 -7.24
CA TYR A 51 0.38 -13.80 -7.71
C TYR A 51 0.48 -12.36 -8.14
N ASP A 52 -0.43 -12.02 -9.03
CA ASP A 52 -0.64 -10.66 -9.48
C ASP A 52 -2.09 -10.27 -9.22
N TYR A 53 -2.29 -9.00 -8.88
CA TYR A 53 -3.61 -8.43 -8.65
C TYR A 53 -3.54 -6.94 -8.94
N ARG A 54 -4.65 -6.40 -9.42
CA ARG A 54 -4.85 -4.95 -9.48
C ARG A 54 -5.70 -4.50 -8.31
N ILE A 55 -5.44 -3.30 -7.82
CA ILE A 55 -6.24 -2.66 -6.79
C ILE A 55 -7.34 -1.85 -7.47
N LEU A 56 -8.59 -2.24 -7.26
CA LEU A 56 -9.75 -1.50 -7.73
C LEU A 56 -9.96 -0.23 -6.89
N GLU A 57 -9.80 -0.36 -5.57
CA GLU A 57 -9.91 0.77 -4.65
C GLU A 57 -9.00 0.59 -3.44
N HIS A 58 -8.21 1.62 -3.12
CA HIS A 58 -7.41 1.67 -1.89
C HIS A 58 -7.90 2.82 -1.01
N VAL A 59 -8.53 2.48 0.12
CA VAL A 59 -8.94 3.44 1.15
C VAL A 59 -7.96 3.36 2.31
N ARG A 60 -7.27 4.46 2.60
CA ARG A 60 -6.43 4.62 3.79
C ARG A 60 -6.98 5.73 4.67
N GLN A 61 -7.15 5.45 5.95
CA GLN A 61 -7.71 6.37 6.93
C GLN A 61 -6.77 6.46 8.13
N TYR A 62 -6.54 7.68 8.59
CA TYR A 62 -5.85 7.98 9.83
C TYR A 62 -6.84 8.69 10.76
N ASN A 63 -6.99 8.18 11.98
CA ASN A 63 -7.81 8.75 13.03
C ASN A 63 -6.88 9.22 14.15
N ILE A 64 -6.61 10.53 14.20
CA ILE A 64 -5.76 11.15 15.21
C ILE A 64 -6.61 11.43 16.45
N LYS A 65 -6.08 11.10 17.63
CA LYS A 65 -6.77 11.19 18.93
C LYS A 65 -6.47 12.50 19.65
N ASP A 66 -7.31 12.82 20.63
CA ASP A 66 -7.21 14.05 21.45
C ASP A 66 -6.18 13.98 22.60
N THR A 67 -5.30 12.99 22.58
CA THR A 67 -4.15 12.90 23.50
C THR A 67 -3.02 13.82 23.03
N GLY A 68 -3.32 15.11 22.82
CA GLY A 68 -2.38 16.05 22.23
C GLY A 68 -1.97 15.69 20.80
N GLY A 69 -2.72 14.85 20.09
CA GLY A 69 -2.36 14.34 18.77
C GLY A 69 -1.34 13.19 18.78
N HIS A 70 -0.83 12.81 19.96
CA HIS A 70 0.26 11.83 20.12
C HIS A 70 -0.12 10.39 19.73
N GLU A 71 -1.41 10.08 19.71
CA GLU A 71 -1.90 8.76 19.34
C GLU A 71 -2.76 8.83 18.10
N ALA A 72 -2.67 7.78 17.30
CA ALA A 72 -3.53 7.63 16.13
C ALA A 72 -3.79 6.16 15.80
N GLU A 73 -4.91 5.92 15.15
CA GLU A 73 -5.24 4.64 14.54
C GLU A 73 -5.23 4.80 13.03
N MET A 74 -4.61 3.85 12.34
CA MET A 74 -4.62 3.80 10.88
C MET A 74 -5.32 2.53 10.41
N SER A 75 -6.28 2.68 9.50
CA SER A 75 -6.85 1.56 8.75
C SER A 75 -6.56 1.73 7.27
N SER A 76 -6.28 0.62 6.59
CA SER A 76 -6.02 0.58 5.16
C SER A 76 -6.75 -0.63 4.58
N VAL A 77 -7.75 -0.37 3.73
CA VAL A 77 -8.52 -1.40 3.02
C VAL A 77 -8.21 -1.30 1.53
N ARG A 78 -7.86 -2.44 0.92
CA ARG A 78 -7.62 -2.58 -0.51
C ARG A 78 -8.64 -3.55 -1.09
N ARG A 79 -9.48 -3.09 -2.01
CA ARG A 79 -10.31 -3.94 -2.85
C ARG A 79 -9.52 -4.32 -4.09
N CYS A 80 -9.38 -5.61 -4.33
CA CYS A 80 -8.46 -6.19 -5.29
C CYS A 80 -9.21 -7.11 -6.27
N LEU A 81 -8.67 -7.22 -7.48
CA LEU A 81 -9.07 -8.23 -8.46
C LEU A 81 -7.88 -9.14 -8.73
N ALA A 82 -8.06 -10.45 -8.53
CA ALA A 82 -7.03 -11.44 -8.80
C ALA A 82 -6.79 -11.61 -10.31
N LEU A 83 -5.52 -11.62 -10.73
CA LEU A 83 -5.13 -11.74 -12.14
C LEU A 83 -4.50 -13.11 -12.49
N ARG A 84 -4.15 -13.93 -11.49
CA ARG A 84 -3.59 -15.29 -11.65
C ARG A 84 -4.04 -16.22 -10.51
N ASP A 85 -4.16 -17.51 -10.82
CA ASP A 85 -4.54 -18.56 -9.86
C ASP A 85 -3.36 -18.90 -8.96
N LEU A 86 -3.65 -19.25 -7.70
CA LEU A 86 -2.62 -19.48 -6.71
C LEU A 86 -2.85 -20.71 -5.85
N PRO A 87 -1.79 -21.48 -5.56
CA PRO A 87 -1.79 -22.41 -4.45
C PRO A 87 -1.59 -21.69 -3.09
N GLU A 88 -0.89 -20.54 -3.05
CA GLU A 88 -0.68 -19.69 -1.86
C GLU A 88 -0.53 -18.22 -2.26
N ILE A 89 -1.10 -17.29 -1.48
CA ILE A 89 -1.02 -15.84 -1.74
C ILE A 89 0.16 -15.24 -0.98
N ARG A 90 0.86 -14.24 -1.53
CA ARG A 90 2.04 -13.62 -0.89
C ARG A 90 2.07 -12.10 -1.07
N THR A 91 1.20 -11.36 -0.41
CA THR A 91 1.11 -9.89 -0.59
C THR A 91 2.23 -9.17 0.12
N ARG A 92 2.97 -8.28 -0.54
CA ARG A 92 3.92 -7.41 0.16
C ARG A 92 3.18 -6.21 0.77
N TYR A 93 3.38 -6.02 2.07
CA TYR A 93 2.97 -4.83 2.81
C TYR A 93 4.21 -4.12 3.31
N HIS A 94 4.39 -2.85 2.96
CA HIS A 94 5.30 -2.00 3.70
C HIS A 94 4.67 -1.71 5.06
N THR A 95 5.32 -2.21 6.11
CA THR A 95 4.76 -2.03 7.45
C THR A 95 5.15 -0.67 8.03
N GLY A 96 6.23 -0.03 7.57
CA GLY A 96 6.84 1.17 8.17
C GLY A 96 7.88 0.82 9.25
N THR A 97 8.43 1.82 9.95
CA THR A 97 9.32 1.63 11.12
C THR A 97 8.59 1.98 12.44
N GLY A 98 9.02 1.44 13.60
CA GLY A 98 8.51 1.83 14.94
C GLY A 98 7.79 0.74 15.76
N ASN A 99 7.57 1.02 17.06
CA ASN A 99 6.75 0.21 17.97
C ASN A 99 5.27 0.38 17.60
N ARG A 100 4.64 -0.67 17.07
CA ARG A 100 3.22 -0.65 16.71
C ARG A 100 2.59 -2.03 16.83
N LYS A 101 1.29 -2.04 17.11
CA LYS A 101 0.46 -3.24 17.00
C LYS A 101 -0.18 -3.25 15.63
N VAL A 102 -0.02 -4.35 14.91
CA VAL A 102 -0.51 -4.49 13.54
C VAL A 102 -1.43 -5.69 13.43
N GLN A 103 -2.61 -5.48 12.84
CA GLN A 103 -3.55 -6.54 12.51
C GLN A 103 -3.80 -6.59 11.01
N TYR A 104 -3.75 -7.80 10.46
CA TYR A 104 -4.05 -8.08 9.05
C TYR A 104 -5.25 -9.00 8.98
N SER A 105 -6.17 -8.68 8.06
CA SER A 105 -7.29 -9.56 7.75
C SER A 105 -7.64 -9.50 6.27
N TYR A 106 -8.31 -10.52 5.77
CA TYR A 106 -8.83 -10.54 4.41
C TYR A 106 -10.28 -11.04 4.38
N ARG A 107 -10.95 -10.80 3.26
CA ARG A 107 -12.21 -11.47 2.92
C ARG A 107 -12.33 -11.58 1.40
N VAL A 108 -12.97 -12.65 0.93
CA VAL A 108 -13.41 -12.74 -0.47
C VAL A 108 -14.73 -11.96 -0.59
N VAL A 109 -14.90 -11.19 -1.66
CA VAL A 109 -16.12 -10.42 -1.90
C VAL A 109 -17.00 -11.24 -2.85
N PRO A 110 -18.14 -11.80 -2.41
CA PRO A 110 -19.00 -12.61 -3.26
C PRO A 110 -19.55 -11.79 -4.42
N GLU A 111 -19.70 -12.41 -5.59
CA GLU A 111 -20.49 -11.84 -6.68
C GLU A 111 -21.99 -11.95 -6.34
N GLY A 112 -22.63 -10.84 -5.97
CA GLY A 112 -24.09 -10.75 -5.81
C GLY A 112 -24.57 -10.04 -4.54
N PRO A 113 -25.89 -9.82 -4.41
CA PRO A 113 -26.48 -9.12 -3.28
C PRO A 113 -26.78 -10.09 -2.12
N ALA A 114 -25.76 -10.64 -1.47
CA ALA A 114 -25.95 -11.34 -0.19
C ALA A 114 -24.62 -11.56 0.56
N GLY A 115 -24.52 -10.94 1.73
CA GLY A 115 -23.58 -11.31 2.79
C GLY A 115 -22.34 -10.42 2.87
N GLU A 116 -22.24 -9.64 3.95
CA GLU A 116 -20.95 -9.16 4.41
C GLU A 116 -20.11 -10.41 4.74
N SER A 117 -19.08 -10.68 3.93
CA SER A 117 -18.14 -11.74 4.24
C SER A 117 -17.33 -11.33 5.48
N GLU A 118 -17.19 -12.26 6.42
CA GLU A 118 -16.46 -12.04 7.67
C GLU A 118 -14.96 -11.84 7.38
N TRP A 119 -14.33 -10.94 8.14
CA TRP A 119 -12.89 -10.73 8.06
C TRP A 119 -12.15 -11.86 8.73
N VAL A 120 -11.32 -12.57 7.97
CA VAL A 120 -10.48 -13.65 8.48
C VAL A 120 -9.10 -13.08 8.84
N PRO A 121 -8.64 -13.18 10.10
CA PRO A 121 -7.28 -12.79 10.48
C PRO A 121 -6.22 -13.58 9.72
N VAL A 122 -5.12 -12.93 9.35
CA VAL A 122 -4.04 -13.57 8.57
C VAL A 122 -2.76 -13.65 9.41
N GLU A 123 -2.10 -14.82 9.36
CA GLU A 123 -0.82 -15.02 10.03
C GLU A 123 0.30 -14.25 9.30
N PHE A 124 1.10 -13.54 10.09
CA PHE A 124 2.13 -12.63 9.64
C PHE A 124 3.49 -13.32 9.48
N ARG A 125 4.08 -13.24 8.29
CA ARG A 125 5.46 -13.71 8.04
C ARG A 125 6.32 -12.54 7.54
N THR A 126 7.14 -11.97 8.42
CA THR A 126 8.20 -11.04 8.02
C THR A 126 9.30 -11.76 7.28
N ASN A 127 9.63 -11.31 6.08
CA ASN A 127 10.84 -11.72 5.43
C ASN A 127 11.96 -10.73 5.82
N LYS A 128 12.96 -11.20 6.59
CA LYS A 128 14.06 -10.35 7.11
C LYS A 128 15.03 -9.83 6.02
N GLY A 129 14.73 -10.05 4.75
CA GLY A 129 15.63 -9.75 3.62
C GLY A 129 15.62 -8.30 3.09
N ALA A 130 14.76 -7.40 3.60
CA ALA A 130 14.75 -6.00 3.18
C ALA A 130 15.25 -5.13 4.34
N GLY A 131 16.41 -4.47 4.17
CA GLY A 131 16.98 -3.58 5.19
C GLY A 131 16.06 -2.39 5.49
N ALA A 132 16.09 -1.90 6.74
CA ALA A 132 15.35 -0.77 7.35
C ALA A 132 13.81 -0.73 7.18
N ASP A 133 13.27 -1.30 6.12
CA ASP A 133 11.88 -1.33 5.72
C ASP A 133 11.34 -2.76 5.84
N PHE A 134 10.64 -3.03 6.93
CA PHE A 134 10.00 -4.32 7.14
C PHE A 134 8.87 -4.51 6.12
N SER A 135 9.18 -5.24 5.07
CA SER A 135 8.22 -5.78 4.10
C SER A 135 7.59 -7.05 4.68
N ALA A 136 6.31 -6.99 5.00
CA ALA A 136 5.54 -8.17 5.43
C ALA A 136 4.97 -8.89 4.22
N ILE A 137 4.95 -10.23 4.27
CA ILE A 137 4.27 -11.05 3.27
C ILE A 137 3.03 -11.65 3.92
N LEU A 138 1.84 -11.41 3.36
CA LEU A 138 0.60 -12.05 3.79
C LEU A 138 0.40 -13.36 3.06
N SER A 139 0.24 -14.45 3.82
CA SER A 139 -0.19 -15.75 3.32
C SER A 139 -1.65 -15.99 3.64
N LEU A 140 -2.52 -15.92 2.63
CA LEU A 140 -3.95 -16.17 2.82
C LEU A 140 -4.20 -17.69 3.01
N PRO A 141 -5.09 -18.09 3.93
CA PRO A 141 -5.36 -19.50 4.25
C PRO A 141 -6.14 -20.23 3.15
N GLN A 142 -6.77 -19.53 2.20
CA GLN A 142 -7.45 -20.11 1.05
C GLN A 142 -6.95 -19.46 -0.26
N PRO A 143 -6.77 -20.26 -1.33
CA PRO A 143 -6.60 -19.77 -2.70
C PRO A 143 -7.66 -18.78 -3.14
N ILE A 144 -7.29 -17.81 -3.98
CA ILE A 144 -8.21 -16.92 -4.71
C ILE A 144 -8.07 -17.24 -6.20
N LEU A 145 -9.19 -17.43 -6.87
CA LEU A 145 -9.25 -17.75 -8.29
C LEU A 145 -9.11 -16.49 -9.16
N ILE A 146 -8.64 -16.66 -10.39
CA ILE A 146 -8.57 -15.59 -11.40
C ILE A 146 -9.95 -14.94 -11.57
N GLY A 147 -9.98 -13.61 -11.53
CA GLY A 147 -11.21 -12.84 -11.69
C GLY A 147 -12.02 -12.66 -10.40
N GLU A 148 -11.66 -13.34 -9.31
CA GLU A 148 -12.32 -13.11 -8.02
C GLU A 148 -11.92 -11.77 -7.42
N SER A 149 -12.91 -11.11 -6.81
CA SER A 149 -12.71 -9.91 -6.01
C SER A 149 -12.46 -10.27 -4.55
N PHE A 150 -11.52 -9.57 -3.93
CA PHE A 150 -11.20 -9.76 -2.52
C PHE A 150 -10.79 -8.43 -1.88
N GLU A 151 -10.85 -8.40 -0.56
CA GLU A 151 -10.40 -7.25 0.22
C GLU A 151 -9.30 -7.65 1.18
N LEU A 152 -8.33 -6.76 1.32
CA LEU A 152 -7.27 -6.84 2.31
C LEU A 152 -7.40 -5.66 3.26
N ARG A 153 -7.26 -5.90 4.56
CA ARG A 153 -7.28 -4.88 5.60
C ARG A 153 -6.02 -4.93 6.45
N HIS A 154 -5.53 -3.74 6.75
CA HIS A 154 -4.36 -3.48 7.57
C HIS A 154 -4.69 -2.41 8.60
N GLU A 155 -4.60 -2.75 9.87
CA GLU A 155 -4.89 -1.87 11.01
C GLU A 155 -3.62 -1.68 11.85
N ILE A 156 -3.30 -0.43 12.18
CA ILE A 156 -2.13 -0.05 12.99
C ILE A 156 -2.56 0.89 14.11
N GLU A 157 -2.11 0.59 15.34
CA GLU A 157 -2.07 1.55 16.44
C GLU A 157 -0.71 2.26 16.44
N MET A 158 -0.73 3.59 16.39
CA MET A 158 0.46 4.44 16.40
C MET A 158 0.53 5.23 17.71
N VAL A 159 1.68 5.16 18.38
CA VAL A 159 1.98 5.85 19.66
C VAL A 159 3.11 6.85 19.43
N ASP A 160 3.08 7.97 20.16
CA ASP A 160 4.02 9.11 20.03
C ASP A 160 4.15 9.64 18.58
N SER A 161 3.06 9.57 17.82
CA SER A 161 2.97 10.07 16.45
C SER A 161 2.37 11.48 16.44
N PHE A 162 2.72 12.32 15.46
CA PHE A 162 2.13 13.65 15.27
C PHE A 162 2.32 14.67 16.42
N SER A 163 3.55 14.84 16.91
CA SER A 163 3.90 15.76 18.00
C SER A 163 4.46 17.13 17.55
N SER A 164 4.56 17.36 16.25
CA SER A 164 5.20 18.51 15.60
C SER A 164 4.17 19.53 15.13
N HIS A 165 4.63 20.75 14.84
CA HIS A 165 3.78 21.82 14.32
C HIS A 165 3.32 21.55 12.87
N ASN A 166 4.20 20.95 12.07
CA ASN A 166 3.95 20.59 10.67
C ASN A 166 3.93 19.07 10.57
N GLU A 167 2.81 18.53 10.15
CA GLU A 167 2.56 17.10 10.14
C GLU A 167 2.21 16.59 8.76
N TRP A 168 2.42 15.28 8.55
CA TRP A 168 2.11 14.66 7.27
C TRP A 168 1.77 13.19 7.38
N VAL A 169 0.98 12.71 6.42
CA VAL A 169 0.80 11.29 6.15
C VAL A 169 1.01 11.00 4.68
N SER A 170 1.76 9.95 4.41
CA SER A 170 2.12 9.55 3.05
C SER A 170 1.62 8.14 2.73
N MET A 171 1.37 7.91 1.45
CA MET A 171 1.06 6.60 0.91
C MET A 171 1.76 6.41 -0.43
N VAL A 172 2.51 5.32 -0.55
CA VAL A 172 3.14 4.91 -1.80
C VAL A 172 2.20 3.99 -2.56
N VAL A 173 2.00 4.23 -3.85
CA VAL A 173 1.17 3.39 -4.72
C VAL A 173 2.04 2.29 -5.32
N GLU A 174 2.11 1.16 -4.64
CA GLU A 174 3.02 0.05 -4.99
C GLU A 174 2.46 -0.87 -6.09
N TYR A 175 1.14 -0.84 -6.31
CA TYR A 175 0.42 -1.72 -7.24
C TYR A 175 -0.41 -0.89 -8.22
N PRO A 176 -0.71 -1.41 -9.42
CA PRO A 176 -1.70 -0.81 -10.32
C PRO A 176 -3.00 -0.57 -9.55
N THR A 177 -3.43 0.69 -9.46
CA THR A 177 -4.56 1.12 -8.62
C THR A 177 -5.50 1.97 -9.45
N GLU A 178 -6.80 1.68 -9.43
CA GLU A 178 -7.81 2.44 -10.18
C GLU A 178 -8.32 3.65 -9.38
N LYS A 179 -8.46 3.49 -8.06
CA LYS A 179 -8.92 4.56 -7.17
C LYS A 179 -8.17 4.57 -5.85
N LEU A 180 -7.74 5.75 -5.43
CA LEU A 180 -7.07 6.01 -4.17
C LEU A 180 -7.88 6.99 -3.33
N ASN A 181 -8.13 6.64 -2.07
CA ASN A 181 -8.76 7.53 -1.10
C ASN A 181 -7.87 7.63 0.14
N LEU A 182 -7.29 8.80 0.38
CA LEU A 182 -6.53 9.11 1.58
C LEU A 182 -7.35 10.05 2.48
N ASN A 183 -7.62 9.61 3.70
CA ASN A 183 -8.41 10.36 4.67
C ASN A 183 -7.63 10.55 5.97
N VAL A 184 -7.70 11.76 6.51
CA VAL A 184 -7.16 12.10 7.83
C VAL A 184 -8.26 12.74 8.64
N PHE A 185 -8.58 12.14 9.78
CA PHE A 185 -9.55 12.64 10.76
C PHE A 185 -8.78 13.18 11.96
N LEU A 186 -9.07 14.44 12.32
CA LEU A 186 -8.42 15.16 13.40
C LEU A 186 -9.40 15.37 14.57
N PRO A 187 -8.88 15.44 15.81
CA PRO A 187 -9.69 15.77 16.97
C PRO A 187 -10.18 17.23 16.88
N PRO A 188 -11.32 17.55 17.50
CA PRO A 188 -11.94 18.88 17.42
C PRO A 188 -11.16 19.96 18.18
N SER A 189 -10.34 19.55 19.16
CA SER A 189 -9.50 20.43 19.97
C SER A 189 -8.37 21.11 19.20
N ARG A 190 -8.02 20.58 18.01
CA ARG A 190 -6.92 21.09 17.20
C ARG A 190 -7.44 21.95 16.05
N THR A 191 -6.96 23.19 15.99
CA THR A 191 -7.22 24.08 14.85
C THR A 191 -6.22 23.78 13.74
N ILE A 192 -6.61 23.98 12.47
CA ILE A 192 -5.72 23.79 11.32
C ILE A 192 -5.48 25.16 10.70
N GLN A 193 -4.21 25.57 10.61
CA GLN A 193 -3.82 26.82 9.96
C GLN A 193 -3.74 26.66 8.44
N GLY A 194 -3.27 25.50 7.99
CA GLY A 194 -3.10 25.19 6.58
C GLY A 194 -3.07 23.69 6.32
N ALA A 195 -3.54 23.29 5.15
CA ALA A 195 -3.41 21.92 4.67
C ALA A 195 -3.16 21.89 3.16
N ARG A 196 -2.40 20.91 2.71
CA ARG A 196 -2.11 20.70 1.29
C ARG A 196 -1.93 19.23 0.97
N ARG A 197 -2.19 18.88 -0.27
CA ARG A 197 -1.80 17.60 -0.86
C ARG A 197 -0.58 17.76 -1.75
N GLU A 198 0.21 16.72 -1.82
CA GLU A 198 1.43 16.66 -2.62
C GLU A 198 1.61 15.29 -3.28
N ILE A 199 1.97 15.29 -4.57
CA ILE A 199 2.43 14.09 -5.29
C ILE A 199 3.95 14.20 -5.47
N SER A 200 4.69 13.13 -5.21
CA SER A 200 6.14 13.06 -5.37
C SER A 200 6.63 11.76 -6.03
N GLU A 201 7.79 11.86 -6.69
CA GLU A 201 8.55 10.73 -7.29
C GLU A 201 9.43 9.99 -6.26
N GLY A 202 9.27 10.31 -4.97
CA GLY A 202 10.13 9.90 -3.87
C GLY A 202 10.17 10.99 -2.80
N ALA A 203 10.94 10.76 -1.71
CA ALA A 203 10.96 11.65 -0.54
C ALA A 203 11.45 13.09 -0.83
N SER A 204 12.07 13.36 -1.99
CA SER A 204 12.79 14.63 -2.23
C SER A 204 12.39 15.40 -3.49
N GLN A 205 11.42 14.92 -4.28
CA GLN A 205 10.99 15.56 -5.53
C GLN A 205 9.48 15.80 -5.56
N SER A 206 9.06 16.95 -5.05
CA SER A 206 7.67 17.44 -5.06
C SER A 206 7.35 18.15 -6.39
N PHE A 207 6.22 17.83 -7.04
CA PHE A 207 5.88 18.48 -8.33
C PHE A 207 4.43 18.98 -8.47
N ASP A 208 3.46 18.41 -7.75
CA ASP A 208 2.08 18.95 -7.70
C ASP A 208 1.66 19.21 -6.26
N LYS A 209 1.59 20.50 -5.87
CA LYS A 209 1.15 20.94 -4.55
C LYS A 209 -0.17 21.68 -4.70
N ARG A 210 -1.21 21.21 -4.01
CA ARG A 210 -2.52 21.87 -4.02
C ARG A 210 -3.04 22.05 -2.61
N ARG A 211 -3.65 23.21 -2.37
CA ARG A 211 -4.35 23.46 -1.11
C ARG A 211 -5.42 22.39 -0.90
N LEU A 212 -5.49 21.90 0.33
CA LEU A 212 -6.54 21.01 0.81
C LEU A 212 -7.40 21.80 1.78
N VAL A 213 -8.71 21.69 1.67
CA VAL A 213 -9.64 22.40 2.56
C VAL A 213 -10.13 21.40 3.60
N PRO A 214 -9.81 21.58 4.88
CA PRO A 214 -10.37 20.76 5.94
C PRO A 214 -11.88 20.95 6.04
N GLN A 215 -12.61 19.87 6.26
CA GLN A 215 -14.08 19.87 6.31
C GLN A 215 -14.55 19.30 7.64
N LYS A 216 -15.58 19.90 8.25
CA LYS A 216 -16.26 19.27 9.38
C LYS A 216 -16.98 18.01 8.90
N VAL A 217 -16.88 16.93 9.66
CA VAL A 217 -17.59 15.68 9.35
C VAL A 217 -19.05 15.83 9.80
N PRO A 218 -20.05 15.59 8.91
CA PRO A 218 -21.44 15.67 9.28
C PRO A 218 -21.80 14.71 10.42
N GLY A 219 -22.43 15.21 11.48
CA GLY A 219 -22.88 14.38 12.61
C GLY A 219 -21.78 13.98 13.60
N GLU A 220 -20.55 14.45 13.41
CA GLU A 220 -19.42 14.13 14.28
C GLU A 220 -18.66 15.41 14.70
N ASP A 221 -18.07 15.39 15.89
CA ASP A 221 -17.19 16.46 16.34
C ASP A 221 -15.74 16.21 15.86
N ARG A 222 -15.57 16.14 14.53
CA ARG A 222 -14.28 15.86 13.89
C ARG A 222 -14.07 16.69 12.63
N ILE A 223 -12.80 16.94 12.32
CA ILE A 223 -12.39 17.56 11.06
C ILE A 223 -11.76 16.50 10.17
N ALA A 224 -12.12 16.47 8.90
CA ALA A 224 -11.57 15.58 7.89
C ALA A 224 -10.80 16.34 6.82
N MET A 225 -9.66 15.79 6.44
CA MET A 225 -8.91 16.12 5.23
C MET A 225 -8.95 14.91 4.31
N ARG A 226 -9.51 15.06 3.12
CA ARG A 226 -9.77 13.95 2.20
C ARG A 226 -9.16 14.23 0.84
N TRP A 227 -8.45 13.25 0.29
CA TRP A 227 -7.94 13.30 -1.06
C TRP A 227 -8.31 12.02 -1.80
N GLU A 228 -9.06 12.19 -2.89
CA GLU A 228 -9.33 11.16 -3.89
C GLU A 228 -8.44 11.36 -5.12
N GLU A 229 -7.84 10.28 -5.61
CA GLU A 229 -7.13 10.24 -6.89
C GLU A 229 -7.64 9.08 -7.75
N ILE A 230 -7.93 9.37 -9.02
CA ILE A 230 -8.36 8.37 -10.01
C ILE A 230 -7.16 8.00 -10.87
N ASN A 231 -6.92 6.70 -11.04
CA ASN A 231 -5.76 6.14 -11.74
C ASN A 231 -4.43 6.72 -11.21
N PRO A 232 -4.13 6.64 -9.90
CA PRO A 232 -2.86 7.11 -9.37
C PRO A 232 -1.67 6.40 -10.03
N ILE A 233 -0.56 7.11 -10.15
CA ILE A 233 0.64 6.61 -10.83
C ILE A 233 1.37 5.64 -9.89
N THR A 234 1.58 4.41 -10.35
CA THR A 234 2.38 3.41 -9.62
C THR A 234 3.81 3.91 -9.40
N GLY A 235 4.32 3.75 -8.18
CA GLY A 235 5.62 4.24 -7.74
C GLY A 235 5.61 5.66 -7.17
N ARG A 236 4.50 6.41 -7.30
CA ARG A 236 4.40 7.75 -6.70
C ARG A 236 3.97 7.69 -5.24
N THR A 237 4.37 8.73 -4.50
CA THR A 237 3.92 8.97 -3.13
C THR A 237 2.88 10.08 -3.11
N TYR A 238 1.79 9.83 -2.40
CA TYR A 238 0.66 10.73 -2.19
C TYR A 238 0.67 11.15 -0.73
N THR A 239 0.93 12.43 -0.46
CA THR A 239 1.07 12.98 0.89
C THR A 239 0.04 14.07 1.19
N ILE A 240 -0.59 14.00 2.36
CA ILE A 240 -1.33 15.13 2.96
C ILE A 240 -0.45 15.76 4.03
N TYR A 241 -0.24 17.06 3.93
CA TYR A 241 0.44 17.89 4.93
C TYR A 241 -0.57 18.81 5.61
N TRP A 242 -0.37 19.08 6.90
CA TRP A 242 -1.14 20.08 7.63
C TRP A 242 -0.30 20.73 8.73
N ASP A 243 -0.71 21.94 9.10
CA ASP A 243 -0.11 22.74 10.16
C ASP A 243 -1.19 23.06 11.22
N TRP A 244 -0.87 22.89 12.51
CA TRP A 244 -1.77 23.13 13.65
C TRP A 244 -1.82 24.61 14.09
#